data_AF-A0A6M4HDW9-F1
#
_entry.id   AF-A0A6M4HDW9-F1
#
_cell.length_a   1.000
_cell.length_b   1.000
_cell.length_c   1.000
_cell.angle_alpha   90.00
_cell.angle_beta   90.00
_cell.angle_gamma   90.00
#
_symmetry.space_group_name_H-M   'P 1'
#
loop_
_entity.id
_entity.type
_entity.pdbx_description
1 polymer ?
#
loop_
_entity_poly.entity_id
_entity_poly.type
_entity_poly.pdbx_seq_one_letter_code
_entity_poly.pdbx_strand_id
1 'polypeptide(L)'
;MIASNIAVVAAIFLMGQAVGLSPSESRELFLRDFERALASRDSKALIALSDAGSWSAAGYPSLSDLPLQLPTGPVSRVRDLSDDAVLYEDARGRPWRLTITQGNEGKRLAVIRSAPCPRPDRRQGNATVEEAVNSWTVLECWPLPR
;
A
#
# COMPACT_ATOMS: atom_id res chain seq x y z
N MET A 1 59.96 26.53 -25.02
CA MET A 1 60.02 25.81 -23.73
C MET A 1 58.74 26.13 -22.97
N ILE A 2 57.90 25.25 -22.43
CA ILE A 2 57.66 23.80 -22.47
C ILE A 2 56.14 23.71 -22.22
N ALA A 3 55.44 22.88 -23.01
CA ALA A 3 54.05 22.52 -22.78
C ALA A 3 53.92 21.66 -21.52
N SER A 4 52.86 21.81 -20.72
CA SER A 4 52.44 20.76 -19.77
C SER A 4 50.95 20.87 -19.42
N ASN A 5 50.18 20.12 -20.19
CA ASN A 5 49.05 19.27 -19.80
C ASN A 5 48.56 19.42 -18.35
N ILE A 6 47.43 20.09 -18.17
CA ILE A 6 46.58 19.93 -16.99
C ILE A 6 45.82 18.62 -17.19
N ALA A 7 46.35 17.55 -16.61
CA ALA A 7 45.68 16.26 -16.55
C ALA A 7 44.43 16.38 -15.67
N VAL A 8 43.27 16.19 -16.29
CA VAL A 8 41.98 15.99 -15.63
C VAL A 8 42.06 14.67 -14.88
N VAL A 9 42.31 14.72 -13.57
CA VAL A 9 42.09 13.57 -12.69
C VAL A 9 40.71 13.74 -12.06
N ALA A 10 39.68 13.42 -12.84
CA ALA A 10 38.37 13.13 -12.30
C ALA A 10 38.48 11.79 -11.56
N ALA A 11 38.51 11.86 -10.22
CA ALA A 11 38.44 10.68 -9.38
C ALA A 11 37.11 9.95 -9.66
N ILE A 12 37.20 8.82 -10.35
CA ILE A 12 36.09 7.90 -10.55
C ILE A 12 35.76 7.29 -9.18
N PHE A 13 34.68 7.77 -8.58
CA PHE A 13 34.08 7.16 -7.40
C PHE A 13 33.34 5.89 -7.83
N LEU A 14 34.07 4.77 -7.90
CA LEU A 14 33.51 3.43 -8.02
C LEU A 14 33.29 2.88 -6.61
N MET A 15 32.08 3.09 -6.06
CA MET A 15 31.58 2.32 -4.92
C MET A 15 30.14 1.88 -5.20
N GLY A 16 30.03 0.60 -5.56
CA GLY A 16 28.89 -0.29 -5.31
C GLY A 16 27.50 0.29 -5.51
N GLN A 17 27.03 0.34 -6.76
CA GLN A 17 25.59 0.37 -7.00
C GLN A 17 25.05 -1.00 -6.60
N ALA A 18 24.53 -1.12 -5.38
CA ALA A 18 23.48 -2.10 -5.15
C ALA A 18 22.46 -1.83 -6.27
N VAL A 19 22.25 -2.80 -7.16
CA VAL A 19 21.27 -2.68 -8.25
C VAL A 19 19.89 -2.75 -7.59
N GLY A 20 19.52 -1.68 -6.91
CA GLY A 20 18.19 -1.48 -6.37
C GLY A 20 17.26 -1.29 -7.55
N LEU A 21 16.10 -1.94 -7.49
CA LEU A 21 15.04 -1.73 -8.46
C LEU A 21 14.75 -0.24 -8.58
N SER A 22 14.49 0.23 -9.80
CA SER A 22 13.97 1.59 -9.97
C SER A 22 12.63 1.74 -9.21
N PRO A 23 12.23 2.97 -8.85
CA PRO A 23 10.99 3.20 -8.14
C PRO A 23 9.75 2.62 -8.84
N SER A 24 9.73 2.60 -10.17
CA SER A 24 8.64 2.03 -10.99
C SER A 24 8.68 0.51 -10.99
N GLU A 25 9.84 -0.11 -11.12
CA GLU A 25 9.97 -1.58 -11.06
C GLU A 25 9.60 -2.12 -9.68
N SER A 26 10.03 -1.46 -8.61
CA SER A 26 9.64 -1.79 -7.24
C SER A 26 8.12 -1.69 -7.05
N ARG A 27 7.49 -0.69 -7.68
CA ARG A 27 6.02 -0.51 -7.66
C ARG A 27 5.29 -1.64 -8.36
N GLU A 28 5.64 -1.92 -9.60
CA GLU A 28 4.96 -2.96 -10.38
C GLU A 28 5.20 -4.36 -9.80
N LEU A 29 6.38 -4.58 -9.21
CA LEU A 29 6.66 -5.79 -8.42
C LEU A 29 5.68 -5.93 -7.25
N PHE A 30 5.55 -4.87 -6.44
CA PHE A 30 4.59 -4.82 -5.34
C PHE A 30 3.14 -5.05 -5.82
N LEU A 31 2.71 -4.36 -6.88
CA LEU A 31 1.34 -4.48 -7.39
C LEU A 31 1.03 -5.87 -7.90
N ARG A 32 1.96 -6.51 -8.61
CA ARG A 32 1.82 -7.90 -9.06
C ARG A 32 1.67 -8.86 -7.90
N ASP A 33 2.49 -8.71 -6.86
CA ASP A 33 2.44 -9.59 -5.70
C ASP A 33 1.18 -9.31 -4.85
N PHE A 34 0.74 -8.05 -4.76
CA PHE A 34 -0.52 -7.63 -4.16
C PHE A 34 -1.73 -8.22 -4.89
N GLU A 35 -1.78 -8.14 -6.22
CA GLU A 35 -2.86 -8.70 -7.04
C GLU A 35 -2.94 -10.21 -6.90
N ARG A 36 -1.80 -10.91 -6.79
CA ARG A 36 -1.76 -12.34 -6.49
C ARG A 36 -2.38 -12.64 -5.11
N ALA A 37 -2.02 -11.86 -4.08
CA ALA A 37 -2.55 -12.02 -2.73
C ALA A 37 -4.06 -11.69 -2.67
N LEU A 38 -4.51 -10.69 -3.44
CA LEU A 38 -5.91 -10.30 -3.54
C LEU A 38 -6.74 -11.40 -4.23
N ALA A 39 -6.21 -12.00 -5.30
CA ALA A 39 -6.84 -13.09 -6.02
C ALA A 39 -6.95 -14.37 -5.17
N SER A 40 -5.92 -14.70 -4.38
CA SER A 40 -5.96 -15.85 -3.47
C SER A 40 -6.85 -15.62 -2.24
N ARG A 41 -7.17 -14.35 -1.94
CA ARG A 41 -7.84 -13.91 -0.71
C ARG A 41 -7.14 -14.41 0.56
N ASP A 42 -5.83 -14.63 0.49
CA ASP A 42 -5.00 -15.06 1.62
C ASP A 42 -4.67 -13.86 2.51
N SER A 43 -5.22 -13.86 3.72
CA SER A 43 -4.98 -12.80 4.69
C SER A 43 -3.52 -12.69 5.11
N LYS A 44 -2.77 -13.80 5.18
CA LYS A 44 -1.35 -13.78 5.57
C LYS A 44 -0.51 -13.12 4.49
N ALA A 45 -0.78 -13.43 3.22
CA ALA A 45 -0.12 -12.82 2.08
C ALA A 45 -0.39 -11.29 2.05
N LEU A 46 -1.63 -10.88 2.32
CA LEU A 46 -1.97 -9.46 2.39
C LEU A 46 -1.32 -8.75 3.58
N ILE A 47 -1.26 -9.38 4.76
CA ILE A 47 -0.54 -8.83 5.92
C ILE A 47 0.95 -8.59 5.59
N ALA A 48 1.61 -9.53 4.91
CA ALA A 48 3.03 -9.41 4.55
C ALA A 48 3.34 -8.27 3.56
N LEU A 49 2.31 -7.81 2.84
CA LEU A 49 2.36 -6.69 1.91
C LEU A 49 1.79 -5.40 2.51
N SER A 50 1.33 -5.42 3.76
CA SER A 50 0.67 -4.28 4.40
C SER A 50 1.59 -3.57 5.40
N ASP A 51 1.29 -2.30 5.66
CA ASP A 51 1.99 -1.49 6.67
C ASP A 51 1.52 -1.81 8.09
N ALA A 52 1.79 -3.04 8.52
CA ALA A 52 1.49 -3.52 9.87
C ALA A 52 2.26 -2.74 10.95
N GLY A 53 3.40 -2.13 10.60
CA GLY A 53 4.20 -1.30 11.49
C GLY A 53 3.45 -0.05 11.92
N SER A 54 2.97 0.76 10.96
CA SER A 54 2.17 1.95 11.28
C SER A 54 0.84 1.59 11.97
N TRP A 55 0.23 0.48 11.58
CA TRP A 55 -0.99 -0.03 12.22
C TRP A 55 -0.78 -0.33 13.72
N SER A 56 0.27 -1.08 14.05
CA SER A 56 0.61 -1.39 15.44
C SER A 56 1.05 -0.15 16.21
N ALA A 57 1.80 0.77 15.59
CA ALA A 57 2.24 2.01 16.21
C ALA A 57 1.08 2.94 16.58
N ALA A 58 -0.03 2.88 15.83
CA ALA A 58 -1.27 3.58 16.13
C ALA A 58 -2.10 2.93 17.25
N GLY A 59 -1.64 1.81 17.84
CA GLY A 59 -2.31 1.13 18.95
C GLY A 59 -3.45 0.20 18.53
N TYR A 60 -3.55 -0.16 17.25
CA TYR A 60 -4.58 -1.08 16.78
C TYR A 60 -4.26 -2.56 17.13
N PRO A 61 -5.28 -3.43 17.22
CA PRO A 61 -5.09 -4.86 17.50
C PRO A 61 -4.28 -5.58 16.41
N SER A 62 -3.75 -6.76 16.72
CA SER A 62 -3.08 -7.59 15.70
C SER A 62 -4.02 -7.91 14.54
N LEU A 63 -3.52 -7.78 13.31
CA LEU A 63 -4.30 -8.09 12.10
C LEU A 63 -4.73 -9.56 12.03
N SER A 64 -3.98 -10.45 12.69
CA SER A 64 -4.34 -11.88 12.74
C SER A 64 -5.56 -12.16 13.63
N ASP A 65 -5.85 -11.24 14.57
CA ASP A 65 -6.99 -11.34 15.49
C ASP A 65 -8.25 -10.69 14.90
N LEU A 66 -8.13 -10.00 13.77
CA LEU A 66 -9.19 -9.25 13.14
C LEU A 66 -9.57 -9.89 11.79
N PRO A 67 -10.88 -10.00 11.48
CA PRO A 67 -11.31 -10.47 10.17
C PRO A 67 -10.95 -9.47 9.07
N LEU A 68 -10.33 -10.00 8.02
CA LEU A 68 -10.08 -9.26 6.78
C LEU A 68 -11.38 -9.08 5.99
N GLN A 69 -11.70 -7.84 5.64
CA GLN A 69 -12.79 -7.49 4.74
C GLN A 69 -12.22 -7.14 3.36
N LEU A 70 -12.70 -7.85 2.33
CA LEU A 70 -12.33 -7.58 0.94
C LEU A 70 -13.59 -7.47 0.07
N PRO A 71 -13.54 -6.69 -1.02
CA PRO A 71 -14.61 -6.66 -2.00
C PRO A 71 -14.99 -8.04 -2.55
N THR A 72 -16.18 -8.10 -3.16
CA THR A 72 -16.65 -9.30 -3.85
C THR A 72 -15.73 -9.59 -5.04
N GLY A 73 -15.05 -10.74 -5.01
CA GLY A 73 -14.16 -11.14 -6.12
C GLY A 73 -14.92 -11.50 -7.40
N PRO A 74 -14.25 -11.44 -8.57
CA PRO A 74 -12.88 -10.97 -8.78
C PRO A 74 -12.73 -9.46 -8.56
N VAL A 75 -11.50 -9.03 -8.27
CA VAL A 75 -11.12 -7.62 -8.12
C VAL A 75 -10.00 -7.34 -9.10
N SER A 76 -10.19 -6.36 -9.98
CA SER A 76 -9.29 -6.09 -11.11
C SER A 76 -8.76 -4.66 -11.07
N ARG A 77 -7.48 -4.47 -11.41
CA ARG A 77 -6.88 -3.14 -11.54
C ARG A 77 -7.50 -2.43 -12.73
N VAL A 78 -7.94 -1.19 -12.53
CA VAL A 78 -8.55 -0.34 -13.56
C VAL A 78 -7.54 0.67 -14.08
N ARG A 79 -6.95 1.47 -13.19
CA ARG A 79 -5.97 2.51 -13.53
C ARG A 79 -5.21 2.97 -12.30
N ASP A 80 -4.09 3.64 -12.55
CA ASP A 80 -3.39 4.39 -11.52
C ASP A 80 -4.10 5.73 -11.26
N LEU A 81 -4.31 6.08 -9.99
CA LEU A 81 -4.78 7.40 -9.58
C LEU A 81 -3.59 8.34 -9.32
N SER A 82 -2.49 7.77 -8.81
CA SER A 82 -1.19 8.42 -8.62
C SER A 82 -0.10 7.35 -8.45
N ASP A 83 1.14 7.76 -8.19
CA ASP A 83 2.25 6.85 -7.87
C ASP A 83 1.96 5.97 -6.65
N ASP A 84 1.15 6.48 -5.72
CA ASP A 84 0.86 5.88 -4.42
C ASP A 84 -0.61 5.47 -4.28
N ALA A 85 -1.42 5.57 -5.34
CA ALA A 85 -2.82 5.18 -5.31
C ALA A 85 -3.25 4.49 -6.60
N VAL A 86 -3.93 3.35 -6.45
CA VAL A 86 -4.41 2.54 -7.58
C VAL A 86 -5.90 2.29 -7.43
N LEU A 87 -6.62 2.41 -8.54
CA LEU A 87 -8.05 2.09 -8.63
C LEU A 87 -8.24 0.64 -9.05
N TYR A 88 -9.02 -0.07 -8.24
CA TYR A 88 -9.52 -1.41 -8.50
C TYR A 88 -11.04 -1.38 -8.65
N GLU A 89 -11.60 -2.39 -9.30
CA GLU A 89 -13.04 -2.60 -9.43
C GLU A 89 -13.40 -4.03 -9.05
N ASP A 90 -14.51 -4.19 -8.32
CA ASP A 90 -15.01 -5.50 -7.92
C ASP A 90 -15.98 -6.10 -8.96
N ALA A 91 -16.42 -7.34 -8.75
CA ALA A 91 -17.32 -8.04 -9.67
C ALA A 91 -18.68 -7.34 -9.92
N ARG A 92 -19.03 -6.33 -9.11
CA ARG A 92 -20.28 -5.56 -9.23
C ARG A 92 -20.05 -4.18 -9.84
N GLY A 93 -18.84 -3.90 -10.35
CA GLY A 93 -18.50 -2.60 -10.89
C GLY A 93 -18.27 -1.53 -9.83
N ARG A 94 -18.07 -1.91 -8.55
CA ARG A 94 -17.84 -0.91 -7.49
C ARG A 94 -16.36 -0.53 -7.44
N PRO A 95 -16.03 0.76 -7.33
CA PRO A 95 -14.64 1.21 -7.30
C PRO A 95 -14.05 1.11 -5.89
N TRP A 96 -12.78 0.70 -5.84
CA TRP A 96 -12.00 0.53 -4.62
C TRP A 96 -10.61 1.14 -4.81
N ARG A 97 -10.12 1.87 -3.81
CA ARG A 97 -8.79 2.47 -3.83
C ARG A 97 -7.83 1.64 -2.98
N LEU A 98 -6.69 1.30 -3.57
CA LEU A 98 -5.48 0.91 -2.84
C LEU A 98 -4.65 2.18 -2.60
N THR A 99 -4.18 2.37 -1.38
CA THR A 99 -3.14 3.35 -1.06
C THR A 99 -1.84 2.61 -0.73
N ILE A 100 -0.74 3.10 -1.28
CA ILE A 100 0.61 2.55 -1.14
C ILE A 100 1.43 3.55 -0.33
N THR A 101 2.24 3.05 0.58
CA THR A 101 3.23 3.84 1.32
C THR A 101 4.62 3.24 1.13
N GLN A 102 5.65 4.04 1.40
CA GLN A 102 7.01 3.54 1.55
C GLN A 102 7.21 3.10 3.00
N GLY A 103 7.45 1.80 3.17
CA GLY A 103 7.93 1.24 4.42
C GLY A 103 9.44 1.42 4.57
N ASN A 104 9.98 0.80 5.62
CA ASN A 104 11.41 0.76 5.86
C ASN A 104 12.16 0.15 4.66
N GLU A 105 13.40 0.59 4.46
CA GLU A 105 14.29 0.07 3.42
C GLU A 105 13.76 0.26 1.98
N GLY A 106 12.85 1.21 1.76
CA GLY A 106 12.32 1.53 0.43
C GLY A 106 11.31 0.50 -0.11
N LYS A 107 10.85 -0.43 0.72
CA LYS A 107 9.81 -1.40 0.35
C LYS A 107 8.46 -0.69 0.24
N ARG A 108 7.67 -1.01 -0.80
CA ARG A 108 6.28 -0.54 -0.92
C ARG A 108 5.33 -1.43 -0.11
N LEU A 109 4.39 -0.80 0.60
CA LEU A 109 3.41 -1.46 1.47
C LEU A 109 2.01 -0.91 1.22
N ALA A 110 0.99 -1.75 1.36
CA ALA A 110 -0.42 -1.36 1.34
C ALA A 110 -0.80 -0.72 2.67
N VAL A 111 -1.49 0.42 2.62
CA VAL A 111 -1.97 1.05 3.85
C VAL A 111 -3.25 0.36 4.34
N ILE A 112 -3.27 0.02 5.62
CA ILE A 112 -4.40 -0.66 6.26
C ILE A 112 -5.48 0.34 6.65
N ARG A 113 -6.73 -0.11 6.63
CA ARG A 113 -7.93 0.63 7.07
C ARG A 113 -8.75 -0.25 8.01
N SER A 114 -9.25 0.34 9.09
CA SER A 114 -10.18 -0.31 10.04
C SER A 114 -11.64 -0.30 9.56
N ALA A 115 -11.98 0.55 8.59
CA ALA A 115 -13.31 0.65 8.01
C ALA A 115 -13.20 0.75 6.48
N PRO A 116 -13.73 -0.21 5.70
CA PRO A 116 -13.65 -0.16 4.24
C PRO A 116 -14.45 0.99 3.65
N CYS A 117 -15.56 1.40 4.28
CA CYS A 117 -16.47 2.43 3.75
C CYS A 117 -17.14 3.19 4.91
N PRO A 118 -17.17 4.53 4.89
CA PRO A 118 -18.06 5.29 5.77
C PRO A 118 -19.50 4.87 5.46
N ARG A 119 -20.25 4.38 6.45
CA ARG A 119 -21.69 4.18 6.28
C ARG A 119 -22.37 5.54 6.42
N PRO A 120 -23.11 6.04 5.42
CA PRO A 120 -23.97 7.19 5.62
C PRO A 120 -25.05 6.78 6.63
N ASP A 121 -25.06 7.45 7.78
CA ASP A 121 -26.04 7.36 8.85
C ASP A 121 -26.38 5.98 9.42
N ARG A 122 -25.85 5.74 10.63
CA ARG A 122 -26.62 5.04 11.65
C ARG A 122 -26.41 5.77 12.97
N ARG A 123 -27.26 6.77 13.22
CA ARG A 123 -27.48 7.44 14.52
C ARG A 123 -26.29 7.29 15.46
N GLN A 124 -25.37 8.25 15.41
CA GLN A 124 -24.27 8.41 16.36
C GLN A 124 -24.85 8.75 17.74
N GLY A 125 -25.48 7.77 18.38
CA GLY A 125 -25.80 7.83 19.79
C GLY A 125 -24.49 7.62 20.52
N ASN A 126 -23.85 8.72 20.91
CA ASN A 126 -22.74 8.81 21.87
C ASN A 126 -21.93 7.51 22.03
N ALA A 127 -21.30 7.05 20.94
CA ALA A 127 -20.24 6.08 21.08
C ALA A 127 -19.04 6.86 21.58
N THR A 128 -18.70 6.66 22.85
CA THR A 128 -17.38 6.98 23.39
C THR A 128 -16.29 6.50 22.43
N VAL A 129 -15.14 7.18 22.45
CA VAL A 129 -13.93 6.97 21.63
C VAL A 129 -13.28 5.61 21.96
N GLU A 130 -14.04 4.55 21.76
CA GLU A 130 -13.70 3.15 21.90
C GLU A 130 -14.47 2.40 20.80
N GLU A 131 -14.37 2.92 19.58
CA GLU A 131 -14.89 2.27 18.39
C GLU A 131 -14.01 1.03 18.18
N ALA A 132 -14.42 -0.07 18.79
CA ALA A 132 -13.69 -1.33 18.75
C ALA A 132 -13.45 -1.70 17.28
N VAL A 133 -12.19 -1.61 16.85
CA VAL A 133 -11.78 -2.08 15.53
C VAL A 133 -12.06 -3.57 15.48
N ASN A 134 -13.02 -3.94 14.64
CA ASN A 134 -13.55 -5.31 14.55
C ASN A 134 -13.19 -5.99 13.24
N SER A 135 -12.46 -5.31 12.36
CA SER A 135 -12.04 -5.79 11.05
C SER A 135 -10.98 -4.87 10.45
N TRP A 136 -10.36 -5.32 9.37
CA TRP A 136 -9.42 -4.52 8.61
C TRP A 136 -9.51 -4.79 7.11
N THR A 137 -8.98 -3.88 6.31
CA THR A 137 -8.85 -4.01 4.86
C THR A 137 -7.65 -3.22 4.35
N VAL A 138 -7.30 -3.43 3.08
CA VAL A 138 -6.31 -2.67 2.30
C VAL A 138 -6.94 -1.96 1.10
N LEU A 139 -8.24 -2.20 0.86
CA LEU A 139 -9.02 -1.58 -0.21
C LEU A 139 -10.17 -0.79 0.40
N GLU A 140 -10.15 0.52 0.20
CA GLU A 140 -11.21 1.42 0.68
C GLU A 140 -12.20 1.77 -0.43
N CYS A 141 -13.46 2.00 -0.08
CA CYS A 141 -14.49 2.47 -1.00
C CYS A 141 -14.04 3.74 -1.73
N TRP A 142 -14.31 3.81 -3.04
CA TRP A 142 -13.97 4.96 -3.86
C TRP A 142 -15.14 5.39 -4.78
N PRO A 143 -15.40 6.70 -4.96
CA PRO A 143 -14.89 7.79 -4.15
C PRO A 143 -15.42 7.70 -2.70
N LEU A 144 -14.66 8.22 -1.75
CA LEU A 144 -15.18 8.38 -0.39
C LEU A 144 -16.35 9.38 -0.44
N PRO A 145 -17.47 9.11 0.26
CA PRO A 145 -18.55 10.07 0.38
C PRO A 145 -18.00 11.38 0.99
N ARG A 146 -18.42 12.51 0.44
CA ARG A 146 -18.05 13.85 0.93
C ARG A 146 -18.76 14.19 2.22
#